data_AF-A0A673LJY1-F1
#
_entry.id   AF-A0A673LJY1-F1
#
_cell.length_a   1.000
_cell.length_b   1.000
_cell.length_c   1.000
_cell.angle_alpha   90.00
_cell.angle_beta   90.00
_cell.angle_gamma   90.00
#
_symmetry.space_group_name_H-M   'P 1'
#
loop_
_entity.id
_entity.type
_entity.pdbx_description
1 polymer ?
#
loop_
_entity_poly.entity_id
_entity_poly.type
_entity_poly.pdbx_seq_one_letter_code
_entity_poly.pdbx_strand_id
1 'polypeptide(L)'
;MSDHLLNPLTVICAGSCFAFSGLFYKLYSDKRQEVQKLKEIPNFQADHHLLRILNASSNKRLHYVAVEGLVQAIGEPISSQFVPRRHGVIQKITVHEHWKYWNSALKTWVSKKVNKQQTTNTVPFSLVQPGAYISEVSVRVDSPLEASGDYLEQVHKRLRQAKEGLMDAVVRELSGEKPVALEEREELLHVGSALTAFGELVLEQDKIMRLQPPKDGRSYVLIPGDYKSFIQRRENSANMWKGLTALFGITGFALVAGFIHGAVNQDKKN
;
A
#
# COMPACT_ATOMS: atom_id res chain seq x y z
N MET A 1 -50.07 18.39 2.39
CA MET A 1 -48.73 18.07 2.94
C MET A 1 -47.83 17.65 1.79
N SER A 2 -47.30 18.60 1.01
CA SER A 2 -46.42 18.30 -0.13
C SER A 2 -45.63 19.54 -0.59
N ASP A 3 -45.10 20.32 0.36
CA ASP A 3 -44.36 21.57 0.05
C ASP A 3 -42.84 21.41 0.17
N HIS A 4 -42.34 20.21 0.50
CA HIS A 4 -40.90 19.94 0.65
C HIS A 4 -40.15 19.79 -0.69
N LEU A 5 -40.85 19.63 -1.82
CA LEU A 5 -40.24 19.33 -3.12
C LEU A 5 -39.78 20.56 -3.93
N LEU A 6 -40.16 21.77 -3.53
CA LEU A 6 -39.81 23.04 -4.21
C LEU A 6 -38.85 23.91 -3.37
N ASN A 7 -37.97 23.27 -2.61
CA ASN A 7 -36.99 24.00 -1.81
C ASN A 7 -35.68 24.15 -2.61
N PRO A 8 -35.05 25.33 -2.73
CA PRO A 8 -33.72 25.52 -3.36
C PRO A 8 -32.65 24.54 -2.84
N LEU A 9 -32.82 24.04 -1.62
CA LEU A 9 -31.99 22.99 -1.03
C LEU A 9 -31.96 21.70 -1.85
N THR A 10 -33.05 21.33 -2.53
CA THR A 10 -33.15 20.13 -3.38
C THR A 10 -32.29 20.26 -4.65
N VAL A 11 -32.27 21.45 -5.25
CA VAL A 11 -31.45 21.76 -6.44
C VAL A 11 -29.97 21.77 -6.06
N ILE A 12 -29.62 22.37 -4.91
CA ILE A 12 -28.24 22.36 -4.38
C ILE A 12 -27.79 20.92 -4.09
N CYS A 13 -28.66 20.10 -3.49
CA CYS A 13 -28.38 18.70 -3.19
C CYS A 13 -28.24 17.84 -4.46
N ALA A 14 -29.09 18.04 -5.46
CA ALA A 14 -28.97 17.37 -6.74
C ALA A 14 -27.66 17.75 -7.46
N GLY A 15 -27.33 19.04 -7.48
CA GLY A 15 -26.07 19.55 -8.04
C GLY A 15 -24.83 18.97 -7.36
N SER A 16 -24.82 18.88 -6.03
CA SER A 16 -23.72 18.25 -5.30
C SER A 16 -23.60 16.75 -5.58
N CYS A 17 -24.72 16.03 -5.71
CA CYS A 17 -24.71 14.62 -6.08
C CYS A 17 -24.07 14.37 -7.45
N PHE A 18 -24.38 15.19 -8.46
CA PHE A 18 -23.74 15.09 -9.76
C PHE A 18 -22.26 15.46 -9.73
N ALA A 19 -21.88 16.50 -8.97
CA ALA A 19 -20.48 16.86 -8.78
C ALA A 19 -19.67 15.72 -8.14
N PHE A 20 -20.20 15.09 -7.08
CA PHE A 20 -19.57 13.93 -6.44
C PHE A 20 -19.52 12.72 -7.39
N SER A 21 -20.59 12.44 -8.12
CA SER A 21 -20.62 11.36 -9.11
C SER A 21 -19.52 11.54 -10.17
N GLY A 22 -19.36 12.76 -10.70
CA GLY A 22 -18.31 13.10 -11.65
C GLY A 22 -16.89 12.96 -11.06
N LEU A 23 -16.68 13.42 -9.82
CA LEU A 23 -15.41 13.25 -9.12
C LEU A 23 -15.05 11.76 -8.93
N PHE A 24 -16.01 10.96 -8.48
CA PHE A 24 -15.80 9.52 -8.29
C PHE A 24 -15.59 8.79 -9.62
N TYR A 25 -16.25 9.24 -10.70
CA TYR A 25 -16.02 8.67 -12.03
C TYR A 25 -14.60 8.93 -12.52
N LYS A 26 -14.07 10.13 -12.27
CA LYS A 26 -12.67 10.46 -12.58
C LYS A 26 -11.71 9.56 -11.80
N LEU A 27 -11.90 9.43 -10.48
CA LEU A 27 -11.09 8.53 -9.65
C LEU A 27 -11.17 7.06 -10.11
N TYR A 28 -12.37 6.60 -10.51
CA TYR A 28 -12.55 5.28 -11.09
C TYR A 28 -11.78 5.10 -12.40
N SER A 29 -11.89 6.08 -13.32
CA SER A 29 -11.18 6.07 -14.62
C SER A 29 -9.67 5.98 -14.42
N ASP A 30 -9.11 6.85 -13.57
CA ASP A 30 -7.67 6.90 -13.30
C ASP A 30 -7.20 5.57 -12.70
N LYS A 31 -7.93 5.02 -11.72
CA LYS A 31 -7.60 3.73 -11.10
C LYS A 31 -7.72 2.57 -12.08
N ARG A 32 -8.70 2.59 -12.98
CA ARG A 32 -8.87 1.55 -14.00
C ARG A 32 -7.72 1.56 -15.01
N GLN A 33 -7.25 2.74 -15.41
CA GLN A 33 -6.08 2.87 -16.29
C GLN A 33 -4.81 2.35 -15.61
N GLU A 34 -4.61 2.65 -14.32
CA GLU A 34 -3.51 2.08 -13.53
C GLU A 34 -3.55 0.55 -13.53
N VAL A 35 -4.72 -0.04 -13.25
CA VAL A 35 -4.89 -1.52 -13.26
C VAL A 35 -4.59 -2.10 -14.64
N GLN A 36 -5.04 -1.45 -15.72
CA GLN A 36 -4.79 -1.94 -17.07
C GLN A 36 -3.30 -1.96 -17.41
N LYS A 37 -2.57 -0.88 -17.09
CA LYS A 37 -1.11 -0.84 -17.24
C LYS A 37 -0.41 -1.91 -16.42
N LEU A 38 -0.90 -2.20 -15.22
CA LEU A 38 -0.34 -3.26 -14.38
C LEU A 38 -0.56 -4.65 -14.99
N LYS A 39 -1.73 -4.89 -15.59
CA LYS A 39 -2.08 -6.13 -16.30
C LYS A 39 -1.29 -6.38 -17.58
N GLU A 40 -0.81 -5.32 -18.21
CA GLU A 40 0.07 -5.41 -19.39
C GLU A 40 1.49 -5.87 -19.03
N ILE A 41 1.88 -5.81 -17.75
CA ILE A 41 3.19 -6.28 -17.28
C ILE A 41 3.20 -7.82 -17.34
N PRO A 42 4.16 -8.43 -18.04
CA PRO A 42 4.27 -9.88 -18.08
C PRO A 42 4.66 -10.41 -16.69
N ASN A 43 3.85 -11.34 -16.18
CA ASN A 43 4.05 -11.98 -14.90
C ASN A 43 4.59 -13.41 -15.09
N PHE A 44 5.60 -13.75 -14.31
CA PHE A 44 6.25 -15.05 -14.34
C PHE A 44 6.42 -15.59 -12.92
N GLN A 45 6.42 -16.91 -12.79
CA GLN A 45 6.90 -17.56 -11.58
C GLN A 45 8.40 -17.82 -11.70
N ALA A 46 9.10 -17.93 -10.57
CA ALA A 46 10.51 -18.31 -10.53
C ALA A 46 10.72 -19.79 -10.91
N ASP A 47 10.50 -20.14 -12.17
CA ASP A 47 10.49 -21.52 -12.68
C ASP A 47 11.42 -21.70 -13.91
N HIS A 48 11.53 -22.95 -14.40
CA HIS A 48 12.30 -23.26 -15.60
C HIS A 48 11.72 -22.61 -16.88
N HIS A 49 10.44 -22.25 -16.90
CA HIS A 49 9.81 -21.60 -18.04
C HIS A 49 10.32 -20.15 -18.18
N LEU A 50 10.41 -19.41 -17.08
CA LEU A 50 11.06 -18.09 -17.04
C LEU A 50 12.51 -18.18 -17.50
N LEU A 51 13.26 -19.18 -17.05
CA LEU A 51 14.64 -19.39 -17.48
C LEU A 51 14.76 -19.63 -19.00
N ARG A 52 13.83 -20.39 -19.60
CA ARG A 52 13.80 -20.61 -21.06
C ARG A 52 13.49 -19.33 -21.82
N ILE A 53 12.50 -18.55 -21.37
CA ILE A 53 12.14 -17.27 -21.99
C ILE A 53 13.31 -16.29 -21.91
N LEU A 54 13.96 -16.20 -20.76
CA LEU A 54 15.09 -15.31 -20.55
C LEU A 54 16.30 -15.73 -21.40
N ASN A 55 16.55 -17.04 -21.56
CA ASN A 55 17.58 -17.53 -22.48
C ASN A 55 17.26 -17.27 -23.95
N ALA A 56 15.98 -17.30 -24.33
CA ALA A 56 15.52 -17.02 -25.69
C ALA A 56 15.44 -15.51 -26.00
N SER A 57 15.48 -14.64 -24.99
CA SER A 57 15.37 -13.20 -25.19
C SER A 57 16.65 -12.59 -25.73
N SER A 58 16.51 -11.56 -26.57
CA SER A 58 17.65 -10.78 -27.04
C SER A 58 18.39 -10.17 -25.85
N ASN A 59 19.69 -10.42 -25.76
CA ASN A 59 20.58 -10.00 -24.65
C ASN A 59 20.38 -10.70 -23.30
N LYS A 60 19.60 -11.79 -23.23
CA LYS A 60 19.34 -12.54 -21.99
C LYS A 60 18.78 -11.67 -20.85
N ARG A 61 17.93 -10.70 -21.24
CA ARG A 61 17.34 -9.68 -20.36
C ARG A 61 15.87 -9.48 -20.67
N LEU A 62 15.11 -9.09 -19.65
CA LEU A 62 13.73 -8.62 -19.77
C LEU A 62 13.63 -7.27 -19.04
N HIS A 63 13.27 -6.23 -19.78
CA HIS A 63 13.29 -4.84 -19.32
C HIS A 63 12.42 -4.57 -18.08
N TYR A 64 11.20 -5.11 -18.07
CA TYR A 64 10.27 -4.90 -16.96
C TYR A 64 9.29 -6.06 -16.84
N VAL A 65 9.43 -6.83 -15.77
CA VAL A 65 8.63 -8.05 -15.51
C VAL A 65 8.19 -8.11 -14.06
N ALA A 66 7.11 -8.84 -13.80
CA ALA A 66 6.71 -9.23 -12.46
C ALA A 66 7.14 -10.68 -12.21
N VAL A 67 7.95 -10.91 -11.19
CA VAL A 67 8.38 -12.26 -10.78
C VAL A 67 7.73 -12.60 -9.45
N GLU A 68 6.97 -13.68 -9.42
CA GLU A 68 6.32 -14.22 -8.23
C GLU A 68 7.11 -15.42 -7.68
N GLY A 69 7.29 -15.46 -6.36
CA GLY A 69 7.88 -16.61 -5.69
C GLY A 69 7.88 -16.48 -4.17
N LEU A 70 8.36 -17.53 -3.49
CA LEU A 70 8.58 -17.53 -2.06
C LEU A 70 9.97 -16.97 -1.76
N VAL A 71 10.06 -16.18 -0.70
CA VAL A 71 11.34 -15.62 -0.23
C VAL A 71 12.20 -16.70 0.40
N GLN A 72 13.43 -16.86 -0.08
CA GLN A 72 14.43 -17.76 0.48
C GLN A 72 15.72 -16.99 0.77
N ALA A 73 16.21 -17.08 2.01
CA ALA A 73 17.47 -16.45 2.40
C ALA A 73 18.68 -17.14 1.72
N ILE A 74 19.65 -16.34 1.28
CA ILE A 74 20.96 -16.82 0.82
C ILE A 74 21.91 -16.69 2.01
N GLY A 75 22.14 -17.81 2.71
CA GLY A 75 22.93 -17.84 3.94
C GLY A 75 22.06 -17.85 5.20
N GLU A 76 22.57 -17.28 6.29
CA GLU A 76 21.86 -17.24 7.56
C GLU A 76 20.75 -16.18 7.56
N PRO A 77 19.48 -16.55 7.84
CA PRO A 77 18.39 -15.59 7.89
C PRO A 77 18.44 -14.75 9.18
N ILE A 78 17.90 -13.54 9.11
CA ILE A 78 17.82 -12.63 10.25
C ILE A 78 16.75 -13.14 11.22
N SER A 79 17.14 -13.37 12.47
CA SER A 79 16.19 -13.69 13.53
C SER A 79 15.52 -12.43 14.07
N SER A 80 14.21 -12.48 14.28
CA SER A 80 13.47 -11.39 14.93
C SER A 80 14.01 -11.14 16.35
N GLN A 81 14.13 -9.85 16.71
CA GLN A 81 14.61 -9.46 18.04
C GLN A 81 13.54 -9.65 19.12
N PHE A 82 12.26 -9.55 18.75
CA PHE A 82 11.14 -9.56 19.71
C PHE A 82 10.28 -10.81 19.65
N VAL A 83 10.31 -11.57 18.55
CA VAL A 83 9.47 -12.76 18.37
C VAL A 83 10.35 -14.01 18.12
N PRO A 84 10.35 -15.00 19.02
CA PRO A 84 11.16 -16.19 18.85
C PRO A 84 10.69 -17.01 17.63
N ARG A 85 11.64 -17.66 16.95
CA ARG A 85 11.42 -18.53 15.77
C ARG A 85 10.85 -17.83 14.52
N ARG A 86 10.80 -16.50 14.48
CA ARG A 86 10.53 -15.73 13.26
C ARG A 86 11.84 -15.36 12.59
N HIS A 87 11.97 -15.74 11.33
CA HIS A 87 13.16 -15.48 10.52
C HIS A 87 12.77 -14.72 9.26
N GLY A 88 13.62 -13.78 8.87
CA GLY A 88 13.38 -12.93 7.71
C GLY A 88 14.65 -12.57 6.97
N VAL A 89 14.47 -11.92 5.83
CA VAL A 89 15.57 -11.48 4.96
C VAL A 89 15.81 -9.98 5.04
N ILE A 90 14.79 -9.21 5.43
CA ILE A 90 14.88 -7.77 5.69
C ILE A 90 14.20 -7.52 7.02
N GLN A 91 14.88 -6.84 7.93
CA GLN A 91 14.36 -6.45 9.24
C GLN A 91 14.48 -4.93 9.38
N LYS A 92 13.39 -4.29 9.78
CA LYS A 92 13.37 -2.87 10.08
C LYS A 92 12.81 -2.65 11.48
N ILE A 93 13.63 -2.05 12.34
CA ILE A 93 13.26 -1.71 13.71
C ILE A 93 13.17 -0.20 13.81
N THR A 94 12.01 0.29 14.18
CA THR A 94 11.75 1.73 14.30
C THR A 94 11.23 2.06 15.69
N VAL A 95 11.86 3.04 16.32
CA VAL A 95 11.48 3.56 17.63
C VAL A 95 10.91 4.96 17.45
N HIS A 96 9.60 5.09 17.69
CA HIS A 96 8.88 6.35 17.62
C HIS A 96 8.60 6.90 19.02
N GLU A 97 8.96 8.15 19.27
CA GLU A 97 8.51 8.88 20.45
C GLU A 97 7.23 9.66 20.14
N HIS A 98 6.23 9.49 21.00
CA HIS A 98 4.99 10.23 20.98
C HIS A 98 5.10 11.36 21.98
N TRP A 99 5.05 12.58 21.47
CA TRP A 99 5.07 13.83 22.23
C TRP A 99 3.70 14.48 22.18
N LYS A 100 3.36 15.24 23.22
CA LYS A 100 2.26 16.20 23.22
C LYS A 100 2.84 17.58 23.47
N TYR A 101 2.42 18.57 22.69
CA TYR A 101 2.74 19.96 22.95
C TYR A 101 1.47 20.78 23.14
N TRP A 102 1.56 21.81 23.97
CA TRP A 102 0.48 22.74 24.22
C TRP A 102 0.42 23.76 23.08
N ASN A 103 -0.69 23.79 22.35
CA ASN A 103 -0.94 24.83 21.36
C ASN A 103 -1.75 25.95 22.03
N SER A 104 -1.11 27.11 22.25
CA SER A 104 -1.72 28.27 22.89
C SER A 104 -2.86 28.87 22.07
N ALA A 105 -2.78 28.84 20.73
CA ALA A 105 -3.81 29.37 19.84
C ALA A 105 -5.09 28.51 19.86
N LEU A 106 -4.92 27.18 19.84
CA LEU A 106 -6.05 26.24 19.89
C LEU A 106 -6.45 25.84 21.31
N LYS A 107 -5.74 26.33 22.34
CA LYS A 107 -5.90 25.97 23.77
C LYS A 107 -6.03 24.45 23.99
N THR A 108 -5.29 23.65 23.23
CA THR A 108 -5.39 22.19 23.22
C THR A 108 -4.02 21.54 23.09
N TRP A 109 -3.92 20.30 23.60
CA TRP A 109 -2.74 19.46 23.46
C TRP A 109 -2.74 18.78 22.08
N VAL A 110 -1.68 19.01 21.30
CA VAL A 110 -1.50 18.40 19.98
C VAL A 110 -0.45 17.30 20.07
N SER A 111 -0.74 16.14 19.50
CA SER A 111 0.21 15.01 19.45
C SER A 111 1.19 15.15 18.30
N LYS A 112 2.47 14.89 18.55
CA LYS A 112 3.55 14.81 17.56
C LYS A 112 4.22 13.43 17.68
N LYS A 113 4.50 12.80 16.55
CA LYS A 113 5.32 11.57 16.50
C LYS A 113 6.68 11.93 15.94
N VAL A 114 7.74 11.54 16.64
CA VAL A 114 9.13 11.76 16.23
C VAL A 114 9.79 10.41 16.07
N ASN A 115 10.41 10.15 14.92
CA ASN A 115 11.22 8.96 14.73
C ASN A 115 12.58 9.20 15.42
N LYS A 116 12.88 8.41 16.45
CA LYS A 116 14.11 8.56 17.23
C LYS A 116 15.25 7.74 16.63
N GLN A 117 14.92 6.50 16.26
CA GLN A 117 15.91 5.54 15.80
C GLN A 117 15.25 4.59 14.80
N GLN A 118 15.93 4.39 13.68
CA GLN A 118 15.55 3.42 12.66
C GLN A 118 16.78 2.60 12.28
N THR A 119 16.69 1.28 12.47
CA THR A 119 17.74 0.33 12.08
C THR A 119 17.17 -0.60 11.02
N THR A 120 17.89 -0.77 9.91
CA THR A 120 17.47 -1.68 8.82
C THR A 120 18.59 -2.67 8.56
N ASN A 121 18.30 -3.95 8.77
CA ASN A 121 19.20 -5.06 8.51
C ASN A 121 18.70 -5.83 7.28
N THR A 122 19.59 -6.30 6.42
CA THR A 122 19.23 -7.02 5.20
C THR A 122 20.23 -8.11 4.93
N VAL A 123 19.74 -9.29 4.54
CA VAL A 123 20.53 -10.38 3.97
C VAL A 123 20.11 -10.61 2.52
N PRO A 124 21.02 -11.07 1.65
CA PRO A 124 20.67 -11.43 0.29
C PRO A 124 19.63 -12.56 0.27
N PHE A 125 18.71 -12.51 -0.69
CA PHE A 125 17.66 -13.51 -0.82
C PHE A 125 17.29 -13.75 -2.28
N SER A 126 16.61 -14.86 -2.52
CA SER A 126 16.07 -15.24 -3.82
C SER A 126 14.60 -15.62 -3.73
N LEU A 127 13.90 -15.45 -4.84
CA LEU A 127 12.55 -15.95 -5.05
C LEU A 127 12.63 -17.35 -5.64
N VAL A 128 11.89 -18.27 -5.05
CA VAL A 128 11.78 -19.66 -5.49
C VAL A 128 10.33 -20.05 -5.74
N GLN A 129 10.13 -21.13 -6.50
CA GLN A 129 8.80 -21.59 -6.82
C GLN A 129 8.05 -22.07 -5.55
N PRO A 130 6.77 -21.69 -5.38
CA PRO A 130 5.94 -22.23 -4.30
C PRO A 130 5.86 -23.76 -4.37
N GLY A 131 6.14 -24.44 -3.25
CA GLY A 131 6.05 -25.90 -3.13
C GLY A 131 7.31 -26.69 -3.54
N ALA A 132 8.35 -26.03 -4.08
CA ALA A 132 9.63 -26.68 -4.36
C ALA A 132 10.59 -26.49 -3.17
N TYR A 133 10.75 -27.54 -2.35
CA TYR A 133 11.67 -27.55 -1.19
C TYR A 133 13.14 -27.34 -1.59
N ILE A 134 13.50 -27.68 -2.84
CA ILE A 134 14.80 -27.44 -3.46
C ILE A 134 14.51 -26.99 -4.91
N SER A 135 14.54 -25.69 -5.15
CA SER A 135 14.41 -25.17 -6.52
C SER A 135 15.80 -25.06 -7.14
N GLU A 136 16.06 -25.80 -8.21
CA GLU A 136 17.28 -25.62 -9.03
C GLU A 136 17.31 -24.22 -9.67
N VAL A 137 16.14 -23.60 -9.82
CA VAL A 137 15.94 -22.31 -10.45
C VAL A 137 15.47 -21.31 -9.39
N SER A 138 16.22 -20.23 -9.22
CA SER A 138 15.87 -19.14 -8.31
C SER A 138 16.19 -17.79 -8.93
N VAL A 139 15.44 -16.77 -8.51
CA VAL A 139 15.64 -15.38 -8.94
C VAL A 139 16.17 -14.59 -7.77
N ARG A 140 17.44 -14.20 -7.81
CA ARG A 140 18.06 -13.35 -6.79
C ARG A 140 17.51 -11.93 -6.89
N VAL A 141 17.16 -11.34 -5.76
CA VAL A 141 16.67 -9.96 -5.69
C VAL A 141 17.81 -9.04 -5.28
N ASP A 142 18.20 -8.12 -6.17
CA ASP A 142 19.27 -7.15 -5.92
C ASP A 142 18.71 -5.81 -5.43
N SER A 143 19.48 -5.13 -4.57
CA SER A 143 19.10 -3.82 -4.00
C SER A 143 17.65 -3.76 -3.47
N PRO A 144 17.22 -4.68 -2.60
CA PRO A 144 15.82 -4.72 -2.14
C PRO A 144 15.39 -3.47 -1.37
N LEU A 145 16.33 -2.71 -0.80
CA LEU A 145 16.06 -1.46 -0.09
C LEU A 145 15.74 -0.28 -1.02
N GLU A 146 16.16 -0.34 -2.29
CA GLU A 146 15.77 0.64 -3.30
C GLU A 146 14.35 0.39 -3.82
N ALA A 147 13.80 -0.80 -3.56
CA ALA A 147 12.45 -1.12 -3.96
C ALA A 147 11.44 -0.30 -3.15
N SER A 148 10.49 0.27 -3.87
CA SER A 148 9.29 0.83 -3.26
C SER A 148 8.29 -0.29 -2.95
N GLY A 149 7.40 -0.05 -1.98
CA GLY A 149 6.32 -0.98 -1.64
C GLY A 149 6.26 -1.34 -0.17
N ASP A 150 5.17 -2.00 0.19
CA ASP A 150 4.86 -2.40 1.57
C ASP A 150 5.11 -3.89 1.74
N TYR A 151 6.38 -4.29 1.57
CA TYR A 151 6.81 -5.70 1.60
C TYR A 151 7.21 -6.20 2.98
N LEU A 152 7.25 -5.33 3.99
CA LEU A 152 7.59 -5.69 5.35
C LEU A 152 6.32 -5.92 6.17
N GLU A 153 6.22 -7.08 6.82
CA GLU A 153 5.11 -7.38 7.73
C GLU A 153 5.47 -6.92 9.14
N GLN A 154 4.57 -6.20 9.80
CA GLN A 154 4.77 -5.80 11.19
C GLN A 154 4.66 -7.03 12.12
N VAL A 155 5.78 -7.50 12.66
CA VAL A 155 5.84 -8.69 13.54
C VAL A 155 5.73 -8.35 15.02
N HIS A 156 6.20 -7.16 15.40
CA HIS A 156 6.15 -6.70 16.78
C HIS A 156 5.79 -5.23 16.85
N LYS A 157 4.97 -4.90 17.84
CA LYS A 157 4.66 -3.52 18.20
C LYS A 157 4.45 -3.44 19.69
N ARG A 158 5.27 -2.63 20.35
CA ARG A 158 5.19 -2.38 21.79
C ARG A 158 5.13 -0.89 22.06
N LEU A 159 4.08 -0.48 22.76
CA LEU A 159 3.93 0.87 23.27
C LEU A 159 4.29 0.87 24.76
N ARG A 160 5.34 1.60 25.13
CA ARG A 160 5.68 1.87 26.54
C ARG A 160 5.27 3.30 26.84
N GLN A 161 4.37 3.50 27.80
CA GLN A 161 4.13 4.85 28.30
C GLN A 161 5.41 5.37 28.96
N ALA A 162 5.74 6.64 28.73
CA ALA A 162 6.86 7.26 29.42
C ALA A 162 6.52 7.25 30.92
N LYS A 163 7.24 6.46 31.74
CA LYS A 163 7.03 6.45 33.19
C LYS A 163 7.20 7.89 33.69
N GLU A 164 6.15 8.42 34.29
CA GLU A 164 6.16 9.71 34.98
C GLU A 164 7.06 9.57 36.22
N GLY A 165 8.35 9.90 36.06
CA GLY A 165 9.21 10.16 37.21
C GLY A 165 8.62 11.34 37.97
N LEU A 166 8.17 11.10 39.20
CA LEU A 166 7.37 12.04 40.01
C LEU A 166 8.06 13.39 40.30
N MET A 167 9.34 13.57 39.96
CA MET A 167 10.04 14.86 40.06
C MET A 167 10.08 15.67 38.74
N ASP A 168 9.68 15.09 37.62
CA ASP A 168 9.75 15.71 36.28
C ASP A 168 8.38 16.26 35.81
N ALA A 169 7.32 16.03 36.60
CA ALA A 169 5.97 16.50 36.31
C ALA A 169 5.81 18.01 36.49
N VAL A 170 6.53 18.62 37.44
CA VAL A 170 6.40 20.05 37.77
C VAL A 170 7.22 20.95 36.83
N VAL A 171 8.36 20.46 36.32
CA VAL A 171 9.24 21.25 35.44
C VAL A 171 8.74 21.27 33.99
N ARG A 172 8.01 20.23 33.53
CA ARG A 172 7.54 20.11 32.14
C ARG A 172 6.24 20.85 31.82
N GLU A 173 5.42 21.20 32.80
CA GLU A 173 4.22 22.03 32.57
C GLU A 173 4.57 23.45 32.08
N LEU A 174 5.75 23.96 32.43
CA LEU A 174 6.22 25.27 31.98
C LEU A 174 6.79 25.27 30.55
N SER A 175 7.30 24.13 30.08
CA SER A 175 7.89 24.01 28.74
C SER A 175 6.86 23.77 27.63
N GLY A 176 5.62 23.41 27.98
CA GLY A 176 4.56 23.13 27.01
C GLY A 176 4.78 21.87 26.17
N GLU A 177 5.76 21.01 26.50
CA GLU A 177 6.05 19.74 25.80
C GLU A 177 6.13 18.57 26.77
N LYS A 178 5.43 17.46 26.47
CA LYS A 178 5.38 16.25 27.30
C LYS A 178 5.58 15.00 26.44
N PRO A 179 6.64 14.18 26.67
CA PRO A 179 6.71 12.84 26.09
C PRO A 179 5.64 11.95 26.73
N VAL A 180 4.84 11.28 25.91
CA VAL A 180 3.69 10.47 26.31
C VAL A 180 4.01 8.98 26.26
N ALA A 181 4.62 8.55 25.16
CA ALA A 181 4.87 7.13 24.94
C ALA A 181 6.04 6.92 23.98
N LEU A 182 6.70 5.78 24.14
CA LEU A 182 7.68 5.23 23.24
C LEU A 182 7.05 4.03 22.53
N GLU A 183 7.01 4.06 21.20
CA GLU A 183 6.50 2.99 20.37
C GLU A 183 7.63 2.33 19.61
N GLU A 184 7.93 1.09 19.98
CA GLU A 184 8.92 0.24 19.34
C GLU A 184 8.20 -0.70 18.37
N ARG A 185 8.60 -0.68 17.10
CA ARG A 185 8.05 -1.54 16.05
C ARG A 185 9.15 -2.32 15.36
N GLU A 186 8.86 -3.57 15.07
CA GLU A 186 9.68 -4.42 14.21
C GLU A 186 8.84 -4.87 13.01
N GLU A 187 9.38 -4.64 11.82
CA GLU A 187 8.83 -5.06 10.54
C GLU A 187 9.82 -6.03 9.89
N LEU A 188 9.33 -7.12 9.30
CA LEU A 188 10.15 -8.22 8.79
C LEU A 188 9.59 -8.73 7.45
N LEU A 189 10.45 -8.91 6.46
CA LEU A 189 10.14 -9.73 5.29
C LEU A 189 10.49 -11.19 5.61
N HIS A 190 9.47 -12.01 5.80
CA HIS A 190 9.62 -13.38 6.26
C HIS A 190 10.26 -14.30 5.23
N VAL A 191 11.06 -15.26 5.70
CA VAL A 191 11.44 -16.40 4.88
C VAL A 191 10.19 -17.27 4.64
N GLY A 192 9.96 -17.65 3.39
CA GLY A 192 8.82 -18.46 2.96
C GLY A 192 7.54 -17.68 2.67
N SER A 193 7.51 -16.35 2.85
CA SER A 193 6.36 -15.55 2.40
C SER A 193 6.35 -15.39 0.89
N ALA A 194 5.16 -15.38 0.29
CA ALA A 194 4.98 -15.02 -1.12
C ALA A 194 5.33 -13.56 -1.34
N LEU A 195 6.12 -13.30 -2.38
CA LEU A 195 6.54 -11.97 -2.80
C LEU A 195 6.46 -11.87 -4.32
N THR A 196 5.85 -10.79 -4.80
CA THR A 196 5.90 -10.40 -6.20
C THR A 196 6.83 -9.21 -6.34
N ALA A 197 7.85 -9.37 -7.18
CA ALA A 197 8.88 -8.38 -7.40
C ALA A 197 8.83 -7.85 -8.84
N PHE A 198 8.81 -6.53 -8.99
CA PHE A 198 8.73 -5.82 -10.26
C PHE A 198 10.06 -5.15 -10.56
N GLY A 199 10.68 -5.49 -11.69
CA GLY A 199 11.97 -4.93 -12.08
C GLY A 199 12.49 -5.46 -13.39
N GLU A 200 13.75 -5.15 -13.67
CA GLU A 200 14.48 -5.71 -14.81
C GLU A 200 15.05 -7.07 -14.41
N LEU A 201 14.81 -8.09 -15.24
CA LEU A 201 15.36 -9.43 -15.04
C LEU A 201 16.55 -9.65 -15.98
N VAL A 202 17.67 -10.05 -15.41
CA VAL A 202 18.92 -10.31 -16.14
C VAL A 202 19.42 -11.70 -15.82
N LEU A 203 19.86 -12.43 -16.85
CA LEU A 203 20.58 -13.69 -16.65
C LEU A 203 22.08 -13.41 -16.56
N GLU A 204 22.67 -13.72 -15.41
CA GLU A 204 24.11 -13.64 -15.21
C GLU A 204 24.73 -15.05 -15.35
N GLN A 205 25.79 -15.13 -16.16
CA GLN A 205 26.60 -16.36 -16.35
C GLN A 205 25.76 -17.62 -16.68
N ASP A 206 24.65 -17.44 -17.40
CA ASP A 206 23.75 -18.50 -17.89
C ASP A 206 23.12 -19.39 -16.83
N LYS A 207 23.19 -19.00 -15.55
CA LYS A 207 22.66 -19.80 -14.43
C LYS A 207 21.95 -18.98 -13.36
N ILE A 208 22.38 -17.74 -13.09
CA ILE A 208 21.83 -16.94 -12.00
C ILE A 208 20.91 -15.87 -12.57
N MET A 209 19.61 -16.00 -12.31
CA MET A 209 18.66 -14.94 -12.64
C MET A 209 18.69 -13.87 -11.55
N ARG A 210 18.86 -12.61 -11.95
CA ARG A 210 18.94 -11.46 -11.05
C ARG A 210 17.86 -10.46 -11.42
N LEU A 211 17.08 -10.08 -10.42
CA LEU A 211 16.09 -9.03 -10.54
C LEU A 211 16.66 -7.74 -9.94
N GLN A 212 16.84 -6.73 -10.78
CA GLN A 212 17.50 -5.48 -10.43
C GLN A 212 16.57 -4.26 -10.68
N PRO A 213 16.91 -3.10 -10.09
CA PRO A 213 16.24 -1.85 -10.43
C PRO A 213 16.31 -1.56 -11.93
N PRO A 214 15.17 -1.29 -12.59
CA PRO A 214 15.14 -1.13 -14.04
C PRO A 214 15.78 0.20 -14.46
N LYS A 215 16.59 0.16 -15.53
CA LYS A 215 17.28 1.34 -16.06
C LYS A 215 16.38 2.30 -16.84
N ASP A 216 15.20 1.82 -17.24
CA ASP A 216 14.24 2.55 -18.08
C ASP A 216 13.40 3.59 -17.31
N GLY A 217 13.76 3.91 -16.06
CA GLY A 217 13.08 4.89 -15.21
C GLY A 217 11.74 4.41 -14.61
N ARG A 218 11.37 3.14 -14.84
CA ARG A 218 10.21 2.53 -14.18
C ARG A 218 10.50 2.28 -12.70
N SER A 219 9.48 2.22 -11.86
CA SER A 219 9.67 1.98 -10.43
C SER A 219 10.08 0.52 -10.17
N TYR A 220 11.12 0.32 -9.36
CA TYR A 220 11.41 -0.97 -8.73
C TYR A 220 10.44 -1.18 -7.56
N VAL A 221 9.66 -2.26 -7.56
CA VAL A 221 8.60 -2.47 -6.56
C VAL A 221 8.62 -3.89 -6.00
N LEU A 222 8.52 -4.03 -4.68
CA LEU A 222 8.31 -5.31 -4.00
C LEU A 222 6.94 -5.30 -3.33
N ILE A 223 6.13 -6.32 -3.58
CA ILE A 223 4.75 -6.42 -3.09
C ILE A 223 4.56 -7.78 -2.42
N PRO A 224 4.00 -7.82 -1.19
CA PRO A 224 3.72 -9.08 -0.53
C PRO A 224 2.52 -9.77 -1.18
N GLY A 225 2.62 -11.09 -1.35
CA GLY A 225 1.60 -11.94 -1.94
C GLY A 225 1.69 -12.06 -3.46
N ASP A 226 0.66 -12.67 -4.03
CA ASP A 226 0.62 -13.07 -5.43
C ASP A 226 0.19 -11.91 -6.33
N TYR A 227 0.66 -11.92 -7.59
CA TYR A 227 0.34 -10.90 -8.57
C TYR A 227 -1.18 -10.76 -8.77
N LYS A 228 -1.90 -11.89 -8.84
CA LYS A 228 -3.37 -11.90 -9.00
C LYS A 228 -4.08 -11.23 -7.82
N SER A 229 -3.61 -11.47 -6.59
CA SER A 229 -4.19 -10.88 -5.38
C SER A 229 -4.01 -9.36 -5.35
N PHE A 230 -2.85 -8.89 -5.82
CA PHE A 230 -2.54 -7.47 -5.94
C PHE A 230 -3.43 -6.77 -6.97
N ILE A 231 -3.57 -7.36 -8.17
CA ILE A 231 -4.45 -6.84 -9.22
C ILE A 231 -5.91 -6.83 -8.74
N GLN A 232 -6.38 -7.91 -8.13
CA GLN A 232 -7.74 -8.00 -7.61
C GLN A 232 -8.03 -6.92 -6.57
N ARG A 233 -7.08 -6.63 -5.66
CA ARG A 233 -7.23 -5.57 -4.67
C ARG A 233 -7.39 -4.20 -5.32
N ARG A 234 -6.62 -3.91 -6.36
CA ARG A 234 -6.72 -2.65 -7.12
C ARG A 234 -8.03 -2.57 -7.89
N GLU A 235 -8.49 -3.67 -8.48
CA GLU A 235 -9.80 -3.76 -9.14
C GLU A 235 -10.96 -3.54 -8.19
N ASN A 236 -10.91 -4.13 -7.01
CA ASN A 236 -11.94 -3.94 -6.00
C ASN A 236 -12.03 -2.47 -5.57
N SER A 237 -10.90 -1.78 -5.43
CA SER A 237 -10.88 -0.33 -5.16
C SER A 237 -11.49 0.47 -6.31
N ALA A 238 -11.15 0.15 -7.56
CA ALA A 238 -11.78 0.80 -8.72
C ALA A 238 -13.30 0.53 -8.77
N ASN A 239 -13.73 -0.70 -8.54
CA ASN A 239 -15.14 -1.08 -8.49
C ASN A 239 -15.90 -0.39 -7.35
N MET A 240 -15.25 -0.14 -6.22
CA MET A 240 -15.83 0.66 -5.14
C MET A 240 -16.12 2.10 -5.60
N TRP A 241 -15.17 2.75 -6.29
CA TRP A 241 -15.38 4.09 -6.87
C TRP A 241 -16.49 4.08 -7.92
N LYS A 242 -16.54 3.06 -8.77
CA LYS A 242 -17.62 2.85 -9.75
C LYS A 242 -18.98 2.76 -9.06
N GLY A 243 -19.07 1.99 -7.96
CA GLY A 243 -20.29 1.85 -7.17
C GLY A 243 -20.73 3.20 -6.58
N LEU A 244 -19.79 3.98 -6.07
CA LEU A 244 -20.06 5.31 -5.51
C LEU A 244 -20.54 6.30 -6.59
N THR A 245 -19.92 6.29 -7.77
CA THR A 245 -20.39 7.05 -8.94
C THR A 245 -21.84 6.71 -9.27
N ALA A 246 -22.18 5.41 -9.34
CA ALA A 246 -23.53 4.96 -9.67
C ALA A 246 -24.55 5.39 -8.60
N LEU A 247 -24.22 5.23 -7.32
CA LEU A 247 -25.10 5.60 -6.20
C LEU A 247 -25.44 7.10 -6.22
N PHE A 248 -24.43 7.97 -6.35
CA PHE A 248 -24.65 9.41 -6.39
C PHE A 248 -25.31 9.86 -7.70
N GLY A 249 -25.00 9.20 -8.82
CA GLY A 249 -25.64 9.48 -10.11
C GLY A 249 -27.13 9.16 -10.11
N ILE A 250 -27.52 7.99 -9.60
CA ILE A 250 -28.92 7.57 -9.46
C ILE A 250 -29.66 8.48 -8.47
N THR A 251 -29.04 8.81 -7.34
CA THR A 251 -29.63 9.71 -6.33
C THR A 251 -29.87 11.11 -6.89
N GLY A 252 -28.88 11.68 -7.59
CA GLY A 252 -29.03 12.97 -8.26
C GLY A 252 -30.15 12.95 -9.31
N PHE A 253 -30.23 11.89 -10.12
CA PHE A 253 -31.28 11.72 -11.11
C PHE A 253 -32.68 11.64 -10.48
N ALA A 254 -32.84 10.85 -9.40
CA ALA A 254 -34.11 10.72 -8.70
C ALA A 254 -34.59 12.05 -8.10
N LEU A 255 -33.68 12.87 -7.54
CA LEU A 255 -34.00 14.19 -7.02
C LEU A 255 -34.49 15.15 -8.12
N VAL A 256 -33.83 15.16 -9.28
CA VAL A 256 -34.24 15.99 -10.42
C VAL A 256 -35.58 15.53 -10.99
N ALA A 257 -35.78 14.22 -11.17
CA ALA A 257 -37.04 13.68 -11.66
C ALA A 257 -38.20 14.00 -10.70
N GLY A 258 -37.98 13.89 -9.39
CA GLY A 258 -38.96 14.27 -8.36
C GLY A 258 -39.29 15.76 -8.38
N PHE A 259 -38.29 16.62 -8.57
CA PHE A 259 -38.48 18.07 -8.71
C PHE A 259 -39.33 18.42 -9.95
N ILE A 260 -39.01 17.85 -11.11
CA ILE A 260 -39.76 18.08 -12.36
C ILE A 260 -41.20 17.60 -12.22
N HIS A 261 -41.42 16.40 -11.67
CA HIS A 261 -42.77 15.86 -11.48
C HIS A 261 -43.58 16.72 -10.49
N GLY A 262 -42.95 17.24 -9.44
CA GLY A 262 -43.58 18.18 -8.50
C GLY A 262 -43.99 19.49 -9.17
N ALA A 263 -43.09 20.09 -9.98
CA ALA A 263 -43.36 21.33 -10.70
C ALA A 263 -44.51 21.17 -11.73
N VAL A 264 -44.49 20.11 -12.53
CA VAL A 264 -45.54 19.82 -13.52
C VAL A 264 -46.90 19.58 -12.87
N ASN A 265 -46.94 18.97 -11.68
CA ASN A 265 -48.19 18.71 -10.97
C ASN A 265 -48.77 19.96 -10.28
N GLN A 266 -47.94 20.95 -9.94
CA GLN A 266 -48.42 22.25 -9.48
C GLN A 266 -48.99 23.08 -10.63
N ASP A 267 -48.38 23.02 -11.81
CA ASP A 267 -48.83 23.76 -13.00
C ASP A 267 -50.21 23.28 -13.49
N LYS A 268 -50.52 21.98 -13.34
CA LYS A 268 -51.85 21.41 -13.63
C LYS A 268 -52.93 21.75 -12.60
N LYS A 269 -52.57 22.29 -11.44
CA LYS A 269 -53.50 22.64 -10.35
C LYS A 269 -53.88 24.13 -10.33
N ASN A 270 -53.20 24.96 -11.12
CA ASN A 270 -53.53 26.36 -11.38
C ASN A 270 -54.29 26.49 -12.70
#